data_AF-A0A926V4G1-F1
#
_entry.id   AF-A0A926V4G1-F1
#
_cell.length_a   1.000
_cell.length_b   1.000
_cell.length_c   1.000
_cell.angle_alpha   90.00
_cell.angle_beta   90.00
_cell.angle_gamma   90.00
#
_symmetry.space_group_name_H-M   'P 1'
#
loop_
_entity.id
_entity.type
_entity.pdbx_description
1 polymer ?
#
loop_
_entity_poly.entity_id
_entity_poly.type
_entity_poly.pdbx_seq_one_letter_code
_entity_poly.pdbx_strand_id
1 'polypeptide(L)'
;MATGRIFISAGHGGREGAGIDPGIIAGDTTEAREMILTRDLVVTELRSRGFEVFSVPDDLSAAQTIAWINARAINLDVSLEIHADGSSNPTVRGATVFYISNNEQRKSHAELMLLALLRRVPQLPSRGSRPDTDAGTGMIAFCRQLVCPSLQMNVGFLTSPDDRRIIQTQRRDVALGISDGLASWSRAVAGNNGGVTYSPIAISINGGIYAEQGIIVNGNAYIPVDLVDRLGVDISQNTTIVRMTYRNVVYIKAVDLRTYGVAVTWDAVSRTVILRNNLICPGQIDRIMGNGATSEVQLLMFLKSNNEDAVITYPDLPKLYREEAAIESVNYDIAFCQMCVETNYLRFGGGLRPEQNNFGGLGDVAGKPDGASFPSARIGVRAHIQHLKAYASTIPLVQAVEDPRFAFVARGIAPLVSQLSGRWSAEADYGDRIMAMVRRLYEASGIL
;
A
#
# COMPACT_ATOMS: atom_id res chain seq x y z
N MET A 1 0.84 31.79 -25.35
CA MET A 1 0.29 31.13 -24.15
C MET A 1 1.47 30.70 -23.30
N ALA A 2 1.47 30.96 -22.00
CA ALA A 2 2.57 30.54 -21.14
C ALA A 2 2.62 29.00 -21.09
N THR A 3 3.60 28.39 -21.74
CA THR A 3 3.87 26.95 -21.63
C THR A 3 4.77 26.71 -20.42
N GLY A 4 4.50 25.67 -19.64
CA GLY A 4 5.41 25.27 -18.57
C GLY A 4 6.75 24.77 -19.12
N ARG A 5 7.78 24.85 -18.29
CA ARG A 5 9.15 24.47 -18.65
C ARG A 5 9.28 22.96 -18.61
N ILE A 6 10.18 22.41 -19.41
CA ILE A 6 10.37 20.96 -19.53
C ILE A 6 11.69 20.59 -18.88
N PHE A 7 11.64 19.74 -17.85
CA PHE A 7 12.81 19.08 -17.28
C PHE A 7 13.00 17.74 -17.98
N ILE A 8 14.22 17.46 -18.43
CA ILE A 8 14.53 16.17 -19.06
C ILE A 8 15.84 15.60 -18.50
N SER A 9 15.73 14.36 -18.02
CA SER A 9 16.81 13.58 -17.43
C SER A 9 17.08 12.34 -18.30
N ALA A 10 18.34 11.94 -18.38
CA ALA A 10 18.73 10.63 -18.87
C ALA A 10 19.02 9.76 -17.64
N GLY A 11 18.44 8.57 -17.56
CA GLY A 11 18.69 7.64 -16.46
C GLY A 11 20.17 7.25 -16.38
N HIS A 12 20.64 6.99 -15.16
CA HIS A 12 22.03 6.61 -14.86
C HIS A 12 23.03 7.74 -15.20
N GLY A 13 24.32 7.40 -15.40
CA GLY A 13 25.39 8.37 -15.72
C GLY A 13 25.94 9.15 -14.52
N GLY A 14 25.15 9.23 -13.45
CA GLY A 14 25.53 9.87 -12.19
C GLY A 14 26.63 9.15 -11.43
N ARG A 15 27.30 9.87 -10.53
CA ARG A 15 28.27 9.26 -9.61
C ARG A 15 27.55 8.62 -8.41
N GLU A 16 27.76 7.32 -8.22
CA GLU A 16 27.31 6.57 -7.05
C GLU A 16 28.52 5.93 -6.35
N GLY A 17 28.79 6.37 -5.12
CA GLY A 17 29.99 5.96 -4.38
C GLY A 17 31.28 6.35 -5.12
N ALA A 18 32.10 5.35 -5.48
CA ALA A 18 33.37 5.55 -6.18
C ALA A 18 33.28 5.43 -7.72
N GLY A 19 32.10 5.13 -8.28
CA GLY A 19 31.92 4.84 -9.70
C GLY A 19 30.88 5.71 -10.39
N ILE A 20 30.82 5.61 -11.72
CA ILE A 20 29.72 6.12 -12.55
C ILE A 20 28.74 4.96 -12.74
N ASP A 21 27.46 5.18 -12.49
CA ASP A 21 26.42 4.20 -12.76
C ASP A 21 26.19 4.08 -14.28
N PRO A 22 26.51 2.93 -14.92
CA PRO A 22 26.30 2.77 -16.35
C PRO A 22 24.86 2.39 -16.72
N GLY A 23 24.03 1.99 -15.75
CA GLY A 23 22.77 1.29 -16.00
C GLY A 23 22.99 -0.06 -16.68
N ILE A 24 22.07 -0.47 -17.55
CA ILE A 24 22.22 -1.71 -18.32
C ILE A 24 23.43 -1.62 -19.27
N ILE A 25 24.28 -2.65 -19.24
CA ILE A 25 25.40 -2.83 -20.19
C ILE A 25 25.00 -3.90 -21.19
N ALA A 26 24.97 -3.58 -22.48
CA ALA A 26 24.64 -4.54 -23.53
C ALA A 26 25.39 -4.25 -24.84
N GLY A 27 26.07 -5.27 -25.37
CA GLY A 27 26.96 -5.10 -26.51
C GLY A 27 28.17 -4.24 -26.14
N ASP A 28 28.38 -3.17 -26.89
CA ASP A 28 29.47 -2.20 -26.75
C ASP A 28 29.02 -0.85 -26.14
N THR A 29 27.80 -0.81 -25.58
CA THR A 29 27.19 0.41 -25.07
C THR A 29 26.59 0.22 -23.67
N THR A 30 26.21 1.34 -23.07
CA THR A 30 25.55 1.41 -21.78
C THR A 30 24.26 2.21 -21.89
N GLU A 31 23.32 1.95 -20.99
CA GLU A 31 22.07 2.69 -20.89
C GLU A 31 22.31 4.18 -20.71
N ALA A 32 23.17 4.56 -19.75
CA ALA A 32 23.56 5.95 -19.52
C ALA A 32 23.98 6.65 -20.82
N ARG A 33 24.85 6.00 -21.61
CA ARG A 33 25.35 6.55 -22.88
C ARG A 33 24.23 6.76 -23.89
N GLU A 34 23.41 5.74 -24.13
CA GLU A 34 22.36 5.83 -25.15
C GLU A 34 21.26 6.82 -24.74
N MET A 35 20.93 6.91 -23.45
CA MET A 35 19.91 7.84 -22.95
C MET A 35 20.41 9.29 -22.99
N ILE A 36 21.66 9.56 -22.63
CA ILE A 36 22.30 10.89 -22.77
C ILE A 36 22.24 11.37 -24.23
N LEU A 37 22.69 10.53 -25.17
CA LEU A 37 22.67 10.87 -26.60
C LEU A 37 21.25 11.12 -27.12
N THR A 38 20.27 10.37 -26.63
CA THR A 38 18.85 10.55 -27.01
C THR A 38 18.29 11.84 -26.42
N ARG A 39 18.54 12.09 -25.13
CA ARG A 39 18.11 13.28 -24.39
C ARG A 39 18.66 14.56 -25.01
N ASP A 40 19.91 14.58 -25.45
CA ASP A 40 20.53 15.76 -26.10
C ASP A 40 19.83 16.13 -27.42
N LEU A 41 19.41 15.13 -28.19
CA LEU A 41 18.60 15.35 -29.40
C LEU A 41 17.20 15.86 -29.05
N VAL A 42 16.56 15.32 -28.01
CA VAL A 42 15.25 15.81 -27.53
C VAL A 42 15.34 17.26 -27.07
N VAL A 43 16.37 17.62 -26.30
CA VAL A 43 16.61 19.00 -25.84
C VAL A 43 16.76 19.94 -27.04
N THR A 44 17.55 19.53 -28.04
CA THR A 44 17.77 20.31 -29.26
C THR A 44 16.45 20.52 -30.02
N GLU A 45 15.66 19.46 -30.18
CA GLU A 45 14.39 19.49 -30.90
C GLU A 45 13.32 20.31 -30.17
N LEU A 46 13.20 20.20 -28.85
CA LEU A 46 12.25 21.01 -28.08
C LEU A 46 12.63 22.49 -28.08
N ARG A 47 13.91 22.82 -27.96
CA ARG A 47 14.40 24.20 -28.03
C ARG A 47 14.16 24.81 -29.41
N SER A 48 14.34 24.04 -30.50
CA SER A 48 14.04 24.52 -31.86
C SER A 48 12.57 24.88 -32.06
N ARG A 49 11.68 24.25 -31.28
CA ARG A 49 10.23 24.50 -31.24
C ARG A 49 9.83 25.61 -30.25
N GLY A 50 10.80 26.28 -29.62
CA GLY A 50 10.56 27.39 -28.70
C GLY A 50 10.15 26.99 -27.27
N PHE A 51 10.35 25.74 -26.87
CA PHE A 51 10.15 25.34 -25.47
C PHE A 51 11.35 25.73 -24.61
N GLU A 52 11.08 26.17 -23.38
CA GLU A 52 12.11 26.31 -22.35
C GLU A 52 12.41 24.92 -21.76
N VAL A 53 13.66 24.46 -21.90
CA VAL A 53 14.08 23.09 -21.53
C VAL A 53 15.31 23.11 -20.63
N PHE A 54 15.17 22.47 -19.47
CA PHE A 54 16.23 22.17 -18.52
C PHE A 54 16.74 20.75 -18.74
N SER A 55 17.95 20.64 -19.27
CA SER A 55 18.69 19.37 -19.28
C SER A 55 19.28 19.16 -17.90
N VAL A 56 18.89 18.08 -17.23
CA VAL A 56 19.46 17.70 -15.93
C VAL A 56 20.94 17.34 -16.13
N PRO A 57 21.87 17.78 -15.23
CA PRO A 57 23.28 17.41 -15.34
C PRO A 57 23.51 15.89 -15.18
N ASP A 58 24.42 15.35 -15.98
CA ASP A 58 24.66 13.90 -16.11
C ASP A 58 25.41 13.30 -14.92
N ASP A 59 26.08 14.12 -14.11
CA ASP A 59 26.90 13.68 -12.99
C ASP A 59 26.11 13.50 -11.68
N LEU A 60 24.82 13.84 -11.68
CA LEU A 60 23.93 13.71 -10.53
C LEU A 60 23.46 12.27 -10.33
N SER A 61 23.48 11.80 -9.09
CA SER A 61 22.77 10.57 -8.72
C SER A 61 21.26 10.73 -8.86
N ALA A 62 20.51 9.62 -8.86
CA ALA A 62 19.04 9.66 -8.94
C ALA A 62 18.40 10.59 -7.89
N ALA A 63 18.89 10.55 -6.65
CA ALA A 63 18.41 11.43 -5.58
C ALA A 63 18.77 12.91 -5.83
N GLN A 64 19.97 13.19 -6.33
CA GLN A 64 20.40 14.54 -6.65
C GLN A 64 19.62 15.12 -7.85
N THR A 65 19.30 14.30 -8.86
CA THR A 65 18.44 14.67 -9.98
C THR A 65 17.07 15.15 -9.49
N ILE A 66 16.42 14.37 -8.61
CA ILE A 66 15.12 14.74 -8.02
C ILE A 66 15.23 16.06 -7.24
N ALA A 67 16.25 16.20 -6.39
CA ALA A 67 16.47 17.42 -5.61
C ALA A 67 16.72 18.64 -6.52
N TRP A 68 17.49 18.46 -7.60
CA TRP A 68 17.81 19.51 -8.56
C TRP A 68 16.58 20.02 -9.30
N ILE A 69 15.68 19.12 -9.71
CA ILE A 69 14.41 19.48 -10.35
C ILE A 69 13.49 20.17 -9.34
N ASN A 70 13.29 19.59 -8.14
CA ASN A 70 12.38 20.15 -7.12
C ASN A 70 12.78 21.56 -6.66
N ALA A 71 14.08 21.85 -6.60
CA ALA A 71 14.57 23.19 -6.26
C ALA A 71 14.23 24.27 -7.31
N ARG A 72 13.79 23.87 -8.52
CA ARG A 72 13.55 24.77 -9.66
C ARG A 72 12.13 24.73 -10.18
N ALA A 73 11.45 23.60 -10.05
CA ALA A 73 10.16 23.34 -10.66
C ALA A 73 9.05 24.24 -10.08
N ILE A 74 8.17 24.70 -10.96
CA ILE A 74 6.93 25.40 -10.63
C ILE A 74 5.72 24.61 -11.14
N ASN A 75 4.50 25.02 -10.75
CA ASN A 75 3.26 24.27 -10.97
C ASN A 75 2.91 23.91 -12.42
N LEU A 76 3.52 24.56 -13.42
CA LEU A 76 3.25 24.31 -14.84
C LEU A 76 4.28 23.41 -15.50
N ASP A 77 5.41 23.18 -14.85
CA ASP A 77 6.49 22.43 -15.45
C ASP A 77 6.15 20.94 -15.57
N VAL A 78 6.82 20.24 -16.48
CA VAL A 78 6.73 18.78 -16.60
C VAL A 78 8.13 18.19 -16.60
N SER A 79 8.26 16.95 -16.13
CA SER A 79 9.54 16.27 -16.03
C SER A 79 9.49 14.87 -16.64
N LEU A 80 10.47 14.51 -17.46
CA LEU A 80 10.62 13.17 -18.04
C LEU A 80 12.02 12.64 -17.78
N GLU A 81 12.11 11.40 -17.31
CA GLU A 81 13.36 10.64 -17.31
C GLU A 81 13.31 9.53 -18.37
N ILE A 82 14.35 9.45 -19.19
CA ILE A 82 14.46 8.46 -20.27
C ILE A 82 15.40 7.33 -19.81
N HIS A 83 14.92 6.10 -19.91
CA HIS A 83 15.61 4.85 -19.56
C HIS A 83 15.54 3.84 -20.71
N ALA A 84 16.32 2.76 -20.63
CA ALA A 84 16.21 1.58 -21.46
C ALA A 84 16.26 0.31 -20.59
N ASP A 85 15.31 -0.60 -20.80
CA ASP A 85 15.14 -1.76 -19.93
C ASP A 85 16.14 -2.88 -20.25
N GLY A 86 16.24 -3.86 -19.35
CA GLY A 86 17.08 -5.04 -19.47
C GLY A 86 16.30 -6.33 -19.20
N SER A 87 16.57 -7.36 -19.99
CA SER A 87 16.04 -8.71 -19.79
C SER A 87 17.10 -9.75 -20.10
N SER A 88 17.14 -10.83 -19.31
CA SER A 88 17.98 -12.00 -19.57
C SER A 88 17.59 -12.73 -20.86
N ASN A 89 16.33 -12.60 -21.28
CA ASN A 89 15.87 -13.06 -22.58
C ASN A 89 15.99 -11.91 -23.62
N PRO A 90 16.89 -12.01 -24.61
CA PRO A 90 17.14 -10.94 -25.60
C PRO A 90 16.01 -10.75 -26.62
N THR A 91 15.00 -11.64 -26.63
CA THR A 91 13.81 -11.47 -27.48
C THR A 91 12.76 -10.55 -26.85
N VAL A 92 12.89 -10.25 -25.55
CA VAL A 92 12.01 -9.28 -24.88
C VAL A 92 12.34 -7.88 -25.38
N ARG A 93 11.30 -7.18 -25.83
CA ARG A 93 11.41 -5.87 -26.47
C ARG A 93 10.16 -5.02 -26.26
N GLY A 94 10.27 -3.74 -26.61
CA GLY A 94 9.18 -2.77 -26.63
C GLY A 94 9.31 -1.66 -25.58
N ALA A 95 8.57 -0.57 -25.82
CA ALA A 95 8.59 0.64 -25.01
C ALA A 95 7.45 0.66 -23.97
N THR A 96 7.74 1.23 -22.80
CA THR A 96 6.81 1.43 -21.67
C THR A 96 6.93 2.85 -21.15
N VAL A 97 5.84 3.45 -20.66
CA VAL A 97 5.90 4.69 -19.88
C VAL A 97 5.29 4.47 -18.52
N PHE A 98 6.08 4.70 -17.47
CA PHE A 98 5.65 4.60 -16.09
C PHE A 98 5.09 5.91 -15.56
N TYR A 99 4.04 5.79 -14.76
CA TYR A 99 3.38 6.90 -14.08
C TYR A 99 3.08 6.54 -12.63
N ILE A 100 2.88 7.52 -11.76
CA ILE A 100 2.53 7.27 -10.36
C ILE A 100 1.20 6.51 -10.24
N SER A 101 1.22 5.37 -9.55
CA SER A 101 0.06 4.45 -9.41
C SER A 101 -1.20 5.15 -8.90
N ASN A 102 -2.36 4.75 -9.43
CA ASN A 102 -3.69 5.32 -9.15
C ASN A 102 -3.80 6.83 -9.42
N ASN A 103 -3.16 7.30 -10.47
CA ASN A 103 -3.33 8.66 -10.99
C ASN A 103 -3.77 8.61 -12.46
N GLU A 104 -5.08 8.67 -12.71
CA GLU A 104 -5.65 8.58 -14.07
C GLU A 104 -5.17 9.72 -14.97
N GLN A 105 -4.97 10.93 -14.44
CA GLN A 105 -4.43 12.03 -15.24
C GLN A 105 -2.99 11.73 -15.69
N ARG A 106 -2.15 11.18 -14.80
CA ARG A 106 -0.77 10.82 -15.15
C ARG A 106 -0.71 9.63 -16.08
N LYS A 107 -1.64 8.68 -15.96
CA LYS A 107 -1.83 7.59 -16.92
C LYS A 107 -2.13 8.14 -18.31
N SER A 108 -3.08 9.06 -18.46
CA SER A 108 -3.36 9.68 -19.77
C SER A 108 -2.16 10.43 -20.35
N HIS A 109 -1.35 11.10 -19.52
CA HIS A 109 -0.10 11.71 -19.97
C HIS A 109 0.92 10.65 -20.44
N ALA A 110 1.04 9.53 -19.74
CA ALA A 110 1.89 8.42 -20.12
C ALA A 110 1.46 7.76 -21.44
N GLU A 111 0.16 7.56 -21.63
CA GLU A 111 -0.43 7.06 -22.89
C GLU A 111 -0.13 8.00 -24.05
N LEU A 112 -0.27 9.32 -23.83
CA LEU A 112 0.08 10.34 -24.82
C LEU A 112 1.56 10.30 -25.19
N MET A 113 2.46 10.19 -24.20
CA MET A 113 3.90 10.07 -24.42
C MET A 113 4.26 8.82 -25.22
N LEU A 114 3.69 7.66 -24.83
CA LEU A 114 3.95 6.39 -25.50
C LEU A 114 3.43 6.40 -26.95
N LEU A 115 2.22 6.91 -27.17
CA LEU A 115 1.65 7.03 -28.51
C LEU A 115 2.49 7.92 -29.43
N ALA A 116 3.03 9.03 -28.91
CA ALA A 116 3.89 9.93 -29.68
C ALA A 116 5.19 9.25 -30.13
N LEU A 117 5.84 8.48 -29.24
CA LEU A 117 7.01 7.68 -29.57
C LEU A 117 6.71 6.65 -30.67
N LEU A 118 5.66 5.85 -30.47
CA LEU A 118 5.32 4.73 -31.37
C LEU A 118 4.84 5.20 -32.75
N ARG A 119 4.29 6.41 -32.87
CA ARG A 119 3.98 7.00 -34.19
C ARG A 119 5.21 7.31 -35.03
N ARG A 120 6.33 7.64 -34.38
CA ARG A 120 7.61 7.89 -35.07
C ARG A 120 8.41 6.62 -35.26
N VAL A 121 8.27 5.66 -34.35
CA VAL A 121 9.05 4.42 -34.34
C VAL A 121 8.12 3.20 -34.26
N PRO A 122 7.34 2.90 -35.31
CA PRO A 122 6.33 1.84 -35.29
C PRO A 122 6.92 0.43 -35.19
N GLN A 123 8.23 0.28 -35.35
CA GLN A 123 8.93 -1.00 -35.21
C GLN A 123 9.15 -1.40 -33.74
N LEU A 124 9.00 -0.47 -32.79
CA LEU A 124 9.02 -0.75 -31.36
C LEU A 124 7.65 -1.28 -30.90
N PRO A 125 7.57 -2.47 -30.27
CA PRO A 125 6.32 -2.93 -29.69
C PRO A 125 5.88 -2.04 -28.52
N SER A 126 4.56 -1.86 -28.37
CA SER A 126 4.00 -1.23 -27.17
C SER A 126 3.93 -2.24 -26.03
N ARG A 127 4.40 -1.86 -24.84
CA ARG A 127 4.18 -2.59 -23.59
C ARG A 127 3.20 -1.87 -22.65
N GLY A 128 2.56 -0.81 -23.16
CA GLY A 128 1.57 0.02 -22.48
C GLY A 128 2.16 1.08 -21.55
N SER A 129 1.29 1.95 -21.05
CA SER A 129 1.59 2.77 -19.88
C SER A 129 1.34 1.96 -18.61
N ARG A 130 2.28 1.95 -17.66
CA ARG A 130 2.18 1.14 -16.44
C ARG A 130 2.28 1.97 -15.17
N PRO A 131 1.55 1.62 -14.09
CA PRO A 131 1.80 2.24 -12.81
C PRO A 131 3.23 1.93 -12.34
N ASP A 132 3.84 2.85 -11.62
CA ASP A 132 5.22 2.74 -11.13
C ASP A 132 5.43 1.53 -10.19
N THR A 133 4.35 1.01 -9.61
CA THR A 133 4.33 -0.23 -8.82
C THR A 133 4.64 -1.48 -9.63
N ASP A 134 4.53 -1.44 -10.96
CA ASP A 134 4.88 -2.55 -11.85
C ASP A 134 6.39 -2.61 -12.15
N ALA A 135 7.16 -1.60 -11.75
CA ALA A 135 8.61 -1.61 -11.88
C ALA A 135 9.23 -2.68 -10.96
N GLY A 136 10.41 -3.21 -11.31
CA GLY A 136 11.08 -4.26 -10.51
C GLY A 136 11.38 -3.85 -9.06
N THR A 137 11.46 -2.55 -8.78
CA THR A 137 11.64 -1.97 -7.44
C THR A 137 10.33 -1.82 -6.65
N GLY A 138 9.17 -2.05 -7.26
CA GLY A 138 7.84 -1.82 -6.68
C GLY A 138 7.44 -0.34 -6.53
N MET A 139 8.34 0.59 -6.90
CA MET A 139 8.10 2.03 -6.94
C MET A 139 9.18 2.75 -7.75
N ILE A 140 8.83 3.85 -8.42
CA ILE A 140 9.79 4.71 -9.11
C ILE A 140 9.88 6.07 -8.40
N ALA A 141 11.05 6.37 -7.84
CA ALA A 141 11.30 7.61 -7.09
C ALA A 141 11.02 8.86 -7.95
N PHE A 142 11.42 8.87 -9.22
CA PHE A 142 11.19 9.99 -10.14
C PHE A 142 9.70 10.31 -10.33
N CYS A 143 8.83 9.28 -10.37
CA CYS A 143 7.38 9.42 -10.46
C CYS A 143 6.74 9.92 -9.16
N ARG A 144 7.34 9.64 -8.00
CA ARG A 144 6.76 9.94 -6.68
C ARG A 144 7.29 11.20 -6.04
N GLN A 145 8.58 11.49 -6.18
CA GLN A 145 9.27 12.51 -5.39
C GLN A 145 9.39 13.86 -6.10
N LEU A 146 8.92 13.99 -7.34
CA LEU A 146 8.89 15.29 -8.01
C LEU A 146 7.63 16.09 -7.64
N VAL A 147 7.81 17.39 -7.44
CA VAL A 147 6.73 18.36 -7.16
C VAL A 147 5.91 18.68 -8.42
N CYS A 148 6.55 18.64 -9.58
CA CYS A 148 5.89 18.79 -10.88
C CYS A 148 5.40 17.44 -11.44
N PRO A 149 4.42 17.43 -12.36
CA PRO A 149 4.07 16.25 -13.15
C PRO A 149 5.31 15.54 -13.71
N SER A 150 5.48 14.25 -13.39
CA SER A 150 6.61 13.46 -13.84
C SER A 150 6.22 12.11 -14.42
N LEU A 151 7.06 11.61 -15.32
CA LEU A 151 6.98 10.29 -15.96
C LEU A 151 8.39 9.71 -16.13
N GLN A 152 8.49 8.38 -16.15
CA GLN A 152 9.69 7.67 -16.60
C GLN A 152 9.34 6.89 -17.88
N MET A 153 10.14 7.03 -18.93
CA MET A 153 9.94 6.31 -20.19
C MET A 153 11.07 5.32 -20.42
N ASN A 154 10.74 4.04 -20.54
CA ASN A 154 11.65 3.02 -21.04
C ASN A 154 11.45 2.95 -22.56
N VAL A 155 12.42 3.45 -23.34
CA VAL A 155 12.30 3.58 -24.81
C VAL A 155 12.42 2.25 -25.56
N GLY A 156 12.83 1.19 -24.88
CA GLY A 156 13.01 -0.17 -25.42
C GLY A 156 13.82 -1.03 -24.46
N PHE A 157 14.17 -2.25 -24.88
CA PHE A 157 15.09 -3.12 -24.14
C PHE A 157 16.50 -3.05 -24.73
N LEU A 158 17.47 -2.50 -24.00
CA LEU A 158 18.85 -2.37 -24.48
C LEU A 158 19.52 -3.73 -24.70
N THR A 159 19.11 -4.77 -23.97
CA THR A 159 19.59 -6.14 -24.17
C THR A 159 19.07 -6.79 -25.45
N SER A 160 17.95 -6.29 -26.00
CA SER A 160 17.43 -6.75 -27.29
C SER A 160 18.23 -6.15 -28.45
N PRO A 161 18.82 -6.96 -29.35
CA PRO A 161 19.55 -6.43 -30.51
C PRO A 161 18.69 -5.56 -31.43
N ASP A 162 17.39 -5.87 -31.55
CA ASP A 162 16.48 -5.10 -32.41
C ASP A 162 16.17 -3.72 -31.85
N ASP A 163 15.79 -3.63 -30.58
CA ASP A 163 15.50 -2.36 -29.94
C ASP A 163 16.77 -1.51 -29.77
N ARG A 164 17.90 -2.12 -29.40
CA ARG A 164 19.20 -1.44 -29.35
C ARG A 164 19.58 -0.85 -30.70
N ARG A 165 19.41 -1.61 -31.79
CA ARG A 165 19.63 -1.11 -33.15
C ARG A 165 18.71 0.07 -33.48
N ILE A 166 17.44 0.02 -33.08
CA ILE A 166 16.50 1.14 -33.27
C ILE A 166 16.98 2.38 -32.49
N ILE A 167 17.31 2.24 -31.21
CA ILE A 167 17.80 3.34 -30.35
C ILE A 167 19.05 3.99 -30.95
N GLN A 168 19.96 3.17 -31.52
CA GLN A 168 21.22 3.65 -32.07
C GLN A 168 21.09 4.27 -33.47
N THR A 169 20.34 3.63 -34.38
CA THR A 169 20.31 4.03 -35.80
C THR A 169 19.12 4.93 -36.15
N GLN A 170 18.04 4.89 -35.38
CA GLN A 170 16.85 5.71 -35.54
C GLN A 170 16.68 6.70 -34.38
N ARG A 171 17.78 7.06 -33.69
CA ARG A 171 17.77 7.94 -32.51
C ARG A 171 17.05 9.27 -32.74
N ARG A 172 17.16 9.82 -33.96
CA ARG A 172 16.46 11.05 -34.34
C ARG A 172 14.94 10.88 -34.32
N ASP A 173 14.43 9.76 -34.81
CA ASP A 173 12.99 9.48 -34.80
C ASP A 173 12.48 9.20 -33.39
N VAL A 174 13.28 8.50 -32.55
CA VAL A 174 13.03 8.36 -31.12
C VAL A 174 12.93 9.73 -30.45
N ALA A 175 13.91 10.60 -30.67
CA ALA A 175 13.94 11.95 -30.09
C ALA A 175 12.77 12.82 -30.57
N LEU A 176 12.40 12.74 -31.86
CA LEU A 176 11.22 13.42 -32.40
C LEU A 176 9.93 12.93 -31.73
N GLY A 177 9.79 11.61 -31.52
CA GLY A 177 8.62 11.03 -30.87
C GLY A 177 8.48 11.48 -29.42
N ILE A 178 9.58 11.48 -28.67
CA ILE A 178 9.62 12.02 -27.30
C ILE A 178 9.29 13.51 -27.29
N SER A 179 9.84 14.29 -28.22
CA SER A 179 9.61 15.74 -28.33
C SER A 179 8.15 16.07 -28.68
N ASP A 180 7.51 15.30 -29.57
CA ASP A 180 6.10 15.43 -29.94
C ASP A 180 5.19 15.16 -28.72
N GLY A 181 5.54 14.14 -27.93
CA GLY A 181 4.87 13.80 -26.68
C GLY A 181 5.02 14.91 -25.62
N LEU A 182 6.25 15.32 -25.32
CA LEU A 182 6.55 16.35 -24.32
C LEU A 182 5.89 17.70 -24.64
N ALA A 183 5.92 18.10 -25.91
CA ALA A 183 5.26 19.33 -26.36
C ALA A 183 3.75 19.28 -26.13
N SER A 184 3.13 18.12 -26.38
CA SER A 184 1.69 17.94 -26.20
C SER A 184 1.29 17.83 -24.73
N TRP A 185 2.10 17.14 -23.92
CA TRP A 185 1.91 17.04 -22.48
C TRP A 185 2.09 18.39 -21.77
N SER A 186 3.15 19.14 -22.06
CA SER A 186 3.39 20.48 -21.49
C SER A 186 2.20 21.42 -21.76
N ARG A 187 1.64 21.40 -22.98
CA ARG A 187 0.43 22.17 -23.32
C ARG A 187 -0.80 21.71 -22.54
N ALA A 188 -1.00 20.41 -22.36
CA ALA A 188 -2.12 19.87 -21.59
C ALA A 188 -2.07 20.33 -20.12
N VAL A 189 -0.88 20.47 -19.54
CA VAL A 189 -0.70 21.03 -18.19
C VAL A 189 -0.93 22.55 -18.17
N ALA A 190 -0.40 23.28 -19.15
CA ALA A 190 -0.53 24.74 -19.24
C ALA A 190 -1.97 25.25 -19.50
N GLY A 191 -2.84 24.43 -20.10
CA GLY A 191 -4.24 24.77 -20.37
C GLY A 191 -5.15 24.93 -19.15
N ASN A 192 -4.68 24.55 -17.94
CA ASN A 192 -5.48 24.52 -16.70
C ASN A 192 -5.30 25.76 -15.79
N ASN A 193 -4.88 26.92 -16.33
CA ASN A 193 -4.40 28.07 -15.55
C ASN A 193 -5.49 29.01 -15.01
N GLY A 194 -5.87 28.83 -13.74
CA GLY A 194 -6.31 29.90 -12.84
C GLY A 194 -5.34 29.98 -11.65
N GLY A 195 -5.03 31.19 -11.14
CA GLY A 195 -4.00 31.43 -10.12
C GLY A 195 -4.01 30.44 -8.94
N VAL A 196 -2.83 30.12 -8.40
CA VAL A 196 -2.55 28.95 -7.54
C VAL A 196 -3.48 28.89 -6.32
N THR A 197 -4.64 28.31 -6.56
CA THR A 197 -5.63 27.93 -5.58
C THR A 197 -5.80 26.44 -5.78
N TYR A 198 -5.26 25.65 -4.87
CA TYR A 198 -5.47 24.22 -4.96
C TYR A 198 -6.92 23.89 -4.62
N SER A 199 -7.51 23.05 -5.45
CA SER A 199 -8.89 22.63 -5.25
C SER A 199 -8.99 21.74 -4.01
N PRO A 200 -9.87 22.06 -3.04
CA PRO A 200 -10.05 21.22 -1.87
C PRO A 200 -10.65 19.87 -2.24
N ILE A 201 -10.34 18.86 -1.44
CA ILE A 201 -10.92 17.51 -1.51
C ILE A 201 -11.31 17.05 -0.12
N ALA A 202 -12.35 16.22 -0.05
CA ALA A 202 -12.68 15.54 1.19
C ALA A 202 -11.65 14.44 1.46
N ILE A 203 -11.50 14.10 2.74
CA ILE A 203 -10.67 12.98 3.19
C ILE A 203 -11.58 12.02 3.96
N SER A 204 -11.50 10.74 3.63
CA SER A 204 -12.12 9.68 4.43
C SER A 204 -11.05 8.79 5.04
N ILE A 205 -11.21 8.44 6.32
CA ILE A 205 -10.31 7.53 7.04
C ILE A 205 -11.14 6.40 7.63
N ASN A 206 -10.80 5.16 7.27
CA ASN A 206 -11.46 3.96 7.78
C ASN A 206 -13.01 4.04 7.71
N GLY A 207 -13.54 4.65 6.64
CA GLY A 207 -14.98 4.82 6.42
C GLY A 207 -15.62 6.06 7.06
N GLY A 208 -14.90 6.80 7.92
CA GLY A 208 -15.34 8.09 8.47
C GLY A 208 -14.89 9.27 7.61
N ILE A 209 -15.61 10.40 7.67
CA ILE A 209 -15.18 11.66 7.03
C ILE A 209 -14.27 12.42 7.99
N TYR A 210 -13.11 12.87 7.51
CA TYR A 210 -12.21 13.74 8.26
C TYR A 210 -12.63 15.20 8.12
N ALA A 211 -12.53 15.96 9.21
CA ALA A 211 -13.02 17.33 9.27
C ALA A 211 -12.23 18.31 8.40
N GLU A 212 -10.92 18.10 8.27
CA GLU A 212 -10.09 18.95 7.41
C GLU A 212 -10.08 18.47 5.96
N GLN A 213 -9.82 19.40 5.05
CA GLN A 213 -9.76 19.13 3.62
C GLN A 213 -8.33 18.88 3.17
N GLY A 214 -8.18 17.91 2.26
CA GLY A 214 -6.99 17.78 1.46
C GLY A 214 -7.03 18.75 0.29
N ILE A 215 -6.00 18.69 -0.56
CA ILE A 215 -5.92 19.48 -1.78
C ILE A 215 -5.48 18.64 -2.98
N ILE A 216 -5.91 19.01 -4.18
CA ILE A 216 -5.35 18.47 -5.41
C ILE A 216 -4.21 19.36 -5.88
N VAL A 217 -3.01 18.77 -5.95
CA VAL A 217 -1.84 19.42 -6.54
C VAL A 217 -1.38 18.59 -7.72
N ASN A 218 -1.42 19.23 -8.89
CA ASN A 218 -1.06 18.62 -10.17
C ASN A 218 -1.82 17.33 -10.48
N GLY A 219 -2.97 17.05 -9.87
CA GLY A 219 -3.72 15.79 -10.04
C GLY A 219 -3.37 14.70 -9.02
N ASN A 220 -2.59 14.99 -7.98
CA ASN A 220 -2.42 14.09 -6.84
C ASN A 220 -3.19 14.62 -5.62
N ALA A 221 -3.78 13.72 -4.84
CA ALA A 221 -4.34 14.05 -3.53
C ALA A 221 -3.22 14.29 -2.53
N TYR A 222 -3.27 15.46 -1.90
CA TYR A 222 -2.42 15.84 -0.78
C TYR A 222 -3.27 15.98 0.47
N ILE A 223 -2.75 15.49 1.58
CA ILE A 223 -3.42 15.50 2.89
C ILE A 223 -2.57 16.25 3.91
N PRO A 224 -3.18 16.88 4.93
CA PRO A 224 -2.45 17.49 6.04
C PRO A 224 -1.51 16.48 6.72
N VAL A 225 -0.29 16.91 7.07
CA VAL A 225 0.75 16.02 7.61
C VAL A 225 0.42 15.49 9.01
N ASP A 226 -0.32 16.25 9.82
CA ASP A 226 -0.83 15.86 11.13
C ASP A 226 -1.80 14.68 11.06
N LEU A 227 -2.40 14.43 9.89
CA LEU A 227 -3.20 13.25 9.64
C LEU A 227 -2.39 11.95 9.64
N VAL A 228 -1.11 12.04 9.29
CA VAL A 228 -0.21 10.89 9.20
C VAL A 228 0.03 10.29 10.58
N ASP A 229 0.19 11.15 11.59
CA ASP A 229 0.31 10.75 12.99
C ASP A 229 -0.94 9.98 13.46
N ARG A 230 -2.14 10.42 13.03
CA ARG A 230 -3.41 9.73 13.35
C ARG A 230 -3.56 8.38 12.66
N LEU A 231 -2.90 8.19 11.52
CA LEU A 231 -2.84 6.89 10.83
C LEU A 231 -1.81 5.94 11.48
N GLY A 232 -1.09 6.39 12.51
CA GLY A 232 -0.07 5.61 13.21
C GLY A 232 1.22 5.44 12.39
N VAL A 233 1.47 6.34 11.44
CA VAL A 233 2.63 6.29 10.56
C VAL A 233 3.65 7.33 11.00
N ASP A 234 4.88 6.92 11.31
CA ASP A 234 5.99 7.85 11.55
C ASP A 234 6.75 8.11 10.24
N ILE A 235 6.65 9.35 9.75
CA ILE A 235 7.39 9.82 8.58
C ILE A 235 8.41 10.90 8.91
N SER A 236 8.62 11.21 10.20
CA SER A 236 9.37 12.38 10.65
C SER A 236 10.81 12.42 10.11
N GLN A 237 11.48 11.27 10.06
CA GLN A 237 12.85 11.12 9.55
C GLN A 237 12.90 10.76 8.06
N ASN A 238 11.75 10.60 7.40
CA ASN A 238 11.71 10.18 6.01
C ASN A 238 12.02 11.37 5.07
N THR A 239 13.16 11.27 4.40
CA THR A 239 13.67 12.26 3.43
C THR A 239 13.12 12.07 2.01
N THR A 240 12.46 10.96 1.73
CA THR A 240 11.89 10.64 0.41
C THR A 240 10.47 11.16 0.21
N ILE A 241 9.73 11.43 1.30
CA ILE A 241 8.41 12.07 1.26
C ILE A 241 8.55 13.58 1.09
N VAL A 242 8.01 14.08 -0.02
CA VAL A 242 7.96 15.50 -0.32
C VAL A 242 6.88 16.18 0.54
N ARG A 243 7.28 17.28 1.18
CA ARG A 243 6.40 18.13 1.97
C ARG A 243 6.20 19.45 1.25
N MET A 244 4.97 19.94 1.25
CA MET A 244 4.61 21.22 0.62
C MET A 244 3.82 22.05 1.63
N THR A 245 4.14 23.33 1.76
CA THR A 245 3.37 24.25 2.60
C THR A 245 2.38 25.04 1.74
N TYR A 246 1.12 25.06 2.11
CA TYR A 246 0.07 25.87 1.48
C TYR A 246 -0.86 26.44 2.55
N ARG A 247 -1.07 27.77 2.53
CA ARG A 247 -1.88 28.50 3.53
C ARG A 247 -1.53 28.13 4.99
N ASN A 248 -0.23 28.05 5.29
CA ASN A 248 0.35 27.66 6.59
C ASN A 248 0.03 26.23 7.06
N VAL A 249 -0.47 25.36 6.19
CA VAL A 249 -0.61 23.92 6.46
C VAL A 249 0.43 23.15 5.65
N VAL A 250 1.10 22.19 6.29
CA VAL A 250 2.04 21.29 5.62
C VAL A 250 1.27 20.08 5.11
N TYR A 251 1.40 19.82 3.82
CA TYR A 251 0.77 18.71 3.14
C TYR A 251 1.81 17.70 2.65
N ILE A 252 1.41 16.43 2.62
CA ILE A 252 2.12 15.35 1.95
C ILE A 252 1.23 14.69 0.91
N LYS A 253 1.84 14.01 -0.06
CA LYS A 253 1.09 13.28 -1.09
C LYS A 253 0.52 12.00 -0.47
N ALA A 254 -0.80 11.84 -0.51
CA ALA A 254 -1.48 10.74 0.19
C ALA A 254 -0.95 9.35 -0.25
N VAL A 255 -0.69 9.17 -1.54
CA VAL A 255 -0.21 7.91 -2.13
C VAL A 255 1.14 7.44 -1.56
N ASP A 256 1.95 8.35 -1.02
CA ASP A 256 3.24 7.98 -0.42
C ASP A 256 3.04 7.17 0.87
N LEU A 257 1.86 7.26 1.51
CA LEU A 257 1.53 6.44 2.69
C LEU A 257 1.33 4.96 2.37
N ARG A 258 1.25 4.56 1.10
CA ARG A 258 1.15 3.14 0.72
C ARG A 258 2.37 2.33 1.13
N THR A 259 3.56 2.93 1.13
CA THR A 259 4.78 2.25 1.60
C THR A 259 4.76 1.99 3.10
N TYR A 260 3.80 2.59 3.80
CA TYR A 260 3.53 2.39 5.23
C TYR A 260 2.21 1.63 5.41
N GLY A 261 1.85 0.80 4.43
CA GLY A 261 0.65 -0.03 4.44
C GLY A 261 -0.66 0.71 4.71
N VAL A 262 -0.76 1.98 4.31
CA VAL A 262 -2.05 2.66 4.19
C VAL A 262 -2.58 2.44 2.78
N ALA A 263 -3.72 1.76 2.62
CA ALA A 263 -4.45 1.78 1.36
C ALA A 263 -4.97 3.21 1.09
N VAL A 264 -4.71 3.67 -0.13
CA VAL A 264 -5.07 5.01 -0.58
C VAL A 264 -5.85 4.87 -1.87
N THR A 265 -7.13 5.24 -1.87
CA THR A 265 -7.99 5.22 -3.05
C THR A 265 -8.64 6.59 -3.29
N TRP A 266 -9.18 6.78 -4.48
CA TRP A 266 -9.80 8.04 -4.90
C TRP A 266 -11.24 7.78 -5.34
N ASP A 267 -12.18 8.49 -4.75
CA ASP A 267 -13.56 8.57 -5.25
C ASP A 267 -13.72 9.85 -6.06
N ALA A 268 -13.85 9.69 -7.38
CA ALA A 268 -14.00 10.80 -8.31
C ALA A 268 -15.34 11.52 -8.18
N VAL A 269 -16.41 10.83 -7.77
CA VAL A 269 -17.76 11.42 -7.68
C VAL A 269 -17.83 12.38 -6.51
N SER A 270 -17.40 11.93 -5.33
CA SER A 270 -17.39 12.77 -4.12
C SER A 270 -16.14 13.66 -4.00
N ARG A 271 -15.14 13.48 -4.88
CA ARG A 271 -13.82 14.11 -4.80
C ARG A 271 -13.16 13.87 -3.44
N THR A 272 -13.13 12.60 -3.04
CA THR A 272 -12.64 12.17 -1.73
C THR A 272 -11.41 11.28 -1.89
N VAL A 273 -10.34 11.60 -1.17
CA VAL A 273 -9.26 10.63 -0.94
C VAL A 273 -9.63 9.74 0.24
N ILE A 274 -9.64 8.43 0.01
CA ILE A 274 -10.00 7.43 1.00
C ILE A 274 -8.72 6.76 1.48
N LEU A 275 -8.48 6.84 2.78
CA LEU A 275 -7.34 6.26 3.49
C LEU A 275 -7.87 5.12 4.34
N ARG A 276 -7.32 3.92 4.17
CA ARG A 276 -7.61 2.75 5.00
C ARG A 276 -6.29 2.20 5.48
N ASN A 277 -6.17 1.88 6.77
CA ASN A 277 -4.96 1.20 7.22
C ASN A 277 -5.01 -0.26 6.75
N ASN A 278 -4.16 -0.62 5.79
CA ASN A 278 -3.91 -2.00 5.36
C ASN A 278 -2.81 -2.69 6.21
N LEU A 279 -2.23 -2.00 7.19
CA LEU A 279 -1.25 -2.60 8.09
C LEU A 279 -1.95 -3.49 9.12
N ILE A 280 -1.87 -4.80 8.86
CA ILE A 280 -1.73 -5.85 9.87
C ILE A 280 -0.39 -5.56 10.59
N CYS A 281 -0.37 -4.63 11.54
CA CYS A 281 0.79 -4.46 12.42
C CYS A 281 0.85 -5.66 13.40
N PRO A 282 1.93 -6.45 13.42
CA PRO A 282 2.22 -7.28 14.59
C PRO A 282 2.29 -6.37 15.82
N GLY A 283 1.46 -6.64 16.82
CA GLY A 283 1.30 -5.87 18.05
C GLY A 283 -0.04 -5.11 18.21
N GLN A 284 -0.87 -4.99 17.16
CA GLN A 284 -2.15 -4.26 17.21
C GLN A 284 -3.39 -5.11 16.88
N ILE A 285 -3.34 -5.98 15.85
CA ILE A 285 -4.45 -6.88 15.47
C ILE A 285 -4.34 -8.27 16.08
N ASP A 286 -3.13 -8.69 16.45
CA ASP A 286 -2.81 -9.95 17.11
C ASP A 286 -2.72 -9.80 18.64
N ARG A 287 -2.97 -8.60 19.19
CA ARG A 287 -2.99 -8.38 20.63
C ARG A 287 -4.31 -8.89 21.20
N ILE A 288 -4.21 -9.84 22.13
CA ILE A 288 -5.37 -10.47 22.76
C ILE A 288 -6.16 -9.45 23.62
N MET A 289 -5.45 -8.52 24.28
CA MET A 289 -6.08 -7.41 25.00
C MET A 289 -6.38 -6.26 24.03
N GLY A 290 -7.63 -5.80 24.01
CA GLY A 290 -8.11 -4.73 23.14
C GLY A 290 -9.59 -4.86 22.83
N ASN A 291 -10.11 -4.01 21.94
CA ASN A 291 -11.46 -4.14 21.41
C ASN A 291 -11.40 -4.76 20.01
N GLY A 292 -12.38 -5.60 19.70
CA GLY A 292 -12.62 -6.01 18.31
C GLY A 292 -13.14 -4.83 17.47
N ALA A 293 -13.12 -5.02 16.16
CA ALA A 293 -13.55 -4.05 15.16
C ALA A 293 -14.89 -4.42 14.51
N THR A 294 -15.31 -5.69 14.57
CA THR A 294 -16.55 -6.12 13.90
C THR A 294 -17.79 -5.81 14.72
N SER A 295 -18.94 -5.69 14.05
CA SER A 295 -20.27 -5.64 14.67
C SER A 295 -20.83 -7.04 14.94
N GLU A 296 -21.85 -7.12 15.80
CA GLU A 296 -22.56 -8.37 16.06
C GLU A 296 -23.10 -9.03 14.77
N VAL A 297 -23.65 -8.22 13.85
CA VAL A 297 -24.17 -8.69 12.57
C VAL A 297 -23.06 -9.25 11.68
N GLN A 298 -21.88 -8.63 11.66
CA GLN A 298 -20.73 -9.13 10.90
C GLN A 298 -20.23 -10.48 11.42
N LEU A 299 -20.12 -10.64 12.75
CA LEU A 299 -19.79 -11.93 13.37
C LEU A 299 -20.84 -13.01 13.06
N LEU A 300 -22.13 -12.66 13.14
CA LEU A 300 -23.23 -13.57 12.83
C LEU A 300 -23.20 -14.01 11.36
N MET A 301 -23.00 -13.08 10.43
CA MET A 301 -22.90 -13.37 9.00
C MET A 301 -21.67 -14.21 8.66
N PHE A 302 -20.54 -13.96 9.31
CA PHE A 302 -19.34 -14.76 9.16
C PHE A 302 -19.54 -16.20 9.67
N LEU A 303 -20.22 -16.37 10.81
CA LEU A 303 -20.58 -17.70 11.29
C LEU A 303 -21.53 -18.40 10.31
N LYS A 304 -22.59 -17.70 9.86
CA LYS A 304 -23.57 -18.24 8.90
C LYS A 304 -22.92 -18.71 7.60
N SER A 305 -21.99 -17.94 7.03
CA SER A 305 -21.34 -18.30 5.77
C SER A 305 -20.46 -19.54 5.89
N ASN A 306 -20.04 -19.90 7.11
CA ASN A 306 -19.21 -21.07 7.36
C ASN A 306 -19.97 -22.23 7.98
N ASN A 307 -21.08 -22.01 8.68
CA ASN A 307 -21.98 -23.01 9.24
C ASN A 307 -23.39 -22.41 9.40
N GLU A 308 -24.30 -22.72 8.47
CA GLU A 308 -25.63 -22.12 8.46
C GLU A 308 -26.51 -22.58 9.64
N ASP A 309 -26.37 -23.82 10.10
CA ASP A 309 -27.14 -24.36 11.23
C ASP A 309 -26.73 -23.74 12.59
N ALA A 310 -25.51 -23.22 12.66
CA ALA A 310 -24.98 -22.62 13.88
C ALA A 310 -25.74 -21.36 14.28
N VAL A 311 -26.23 -20.56 13.32
CA VAL A 311 -26.97 -19.33 13.65
C VAL A 311 -28.39 -19.60 14.14
N ILE A 312 -28.92 -20.81 13.90
CA ILE A 312 -30.20 -21.27 14.45
C ILE A 312 -29.98 -21.79 15.87
N THR A 313 -28.93 -22.57 16.08
CA THR A 313 -28.63 -23.22 17.37
C THR A 313 -28.03 -22.25 18.39
N TYR A 314 -27.23 -21.28 17.94
CA TYR A 314 -26.47 -20.34 18.77
C TYR A 314 -26.65 -18.87 18.33
N PRO A 315 -27.89 -18.35 18.23
CA PRO A 315 -28.14 -17.01 17.68
C PRO A 315 -27.48 -15.89 18.50
N ASP A 316 -27.39 -16.07 19.82
CA ASP A 316 -26.87 -15.05 20.73
C ASP A 316 -25.34 -15.06 20.88
N LEU A 317 -24.64 -16.06 20.33
CA LEU A 317 -23.22 -16.25 20.64
C LEU A 317 -22.33 -15.06 20.22
N PRO A 318 -22.51 -14.43 19.03
CA PRO A 318 -21.80 -13.19 18.69
C PRO A 318 -21.98 -12.07 19.72
N LYS A 319 -23.21 -11.90 20.23
CA LYS A 319 -23.53 -10.93 21.28
C LYS A 319 -22.81 -11.26 22.58
N LEU A 320 -22.86 -12.53 23.01
CA LEU A 320 -22.21 -12.99 24.23
C LEU A 320 -20.69 -12.72 24.22
N TYR A 321 -20.01 -13.01 23.11
CA TYR A 321 -18.57 -12.72 22.97
C TYR A 321 -18.27 -11.24 23.07
N ARG A 322 -19.04 -10.38 22.41
CA ARG A 322 -18.85 -8.92 22.49
C ARG A 322 -19.01 -8.41 23.91
N GLU A 323 -20.07 -8.84 24.62
CA GLU A 323 -20.37 -8.37 25.97
C GLU A 323 -19.34 -8.84 27.00
N GLU A 324 -19.07 -10.15 27.06
CA GLU A 324 -18.14 -10.71 28.05
C GLU A 324 -16.69 -10.25 27.80
N ALA A 325 -16.26 -10.15 26.53
CA ALA A 325 -14.91 -9.71 26.21
C ALA A 325 -14.72 -8.20 26.45
N ALA A 326 -15.74 -7.37 26.17
CA ALA A 326 -15.68 -5.93 26.44
C ALA A 326 -15.50 -5.63 27.94
N ILE A 327 -16.18 -6.40 28.81
CA ILE A 327 -16.02 -6.27 30.28
C ILE A 327 -14.57 -6.53 30.70
N GLU A 328 -13.92 -7.51 30.10
CA GLU A 328 -12.55 -7.91 30.46
C GLU A 328 -11.47 -7.22 29.61
N SER A 329 -11.85 -6.38 28.64
CA SER A 329 -10.97 -5.74 27.64
C SER A 329 -10.19 -6.73 26.77
N VAL A 330 -10.81 -7.87 26.45
CA VAL A 330 -10.28 -8.87 25.51
C VAL A 330 -10.88 -8.60 24.13
N ASN A 331 -10.06 -8.77 23.09
CA ASN A 331 -10.51 -8.58 21.72
C ASN A 331 -11.51 -9.68 21.33
N TYR A 332 -12.79 -9.31 21.21
CA TYR A 332 -13.86 -10.25 20.89
C TYR A 332 -13.73 -10.87 19.50
N ASP A 333 -13.07 -10.23 18.54
CA ASP A 333 -12.84 -10.83 17.21
C ASP A 333 -11.88 -12.00 17.32
N ILE A 334 -10.78 -11.84 18.06
CA ILE A 334 -9.80 -12.91 18.32
C ILE A 334 -10.48 -14.06 19.06
N ALA A 335 -11.20 -13.77 20.15
CA ALA A 335 -11.86 -14.80 20.94
C ALA A 335 -12.93 -15.56 20.13
N PHE A 336 -13.70 -14.85 19.30
CA PHE A 336 -14.68 -15.47 18.42
C PHE A 336 -14.04 -16.31 17.32
N CYS A 337 -12.96 -15.81 16.69
CA CYS A 337 -12.18 -16.56 15.71
C CYS A 337 -11.52 -17.81 16.31
N GLN A 338 -10.98 -17.71 17.52
CA GLN A 338 -10.44 -18.85 18.25
C GLN A 338 -11.53 -19.88 18.54
N MET A 339 -12.73 -19.46 18.95
CA MET A 339 -13.87 -20.38 19.09
C MET A 339 -14.20 -21.11 17.79
N CYS A 340 -14.18 -20.42 16.65
CA CYS A 340 -14.39 -21.05 15.35
C CYS A 340 -13.31 -22.12 15.06
N VAL A 341 -12.07 -21.88 15.46
CA VAL A 341 -10.96 -22.85 15.33
C VAL A 341 -11.18 -24.07 16.25
N GLU A 342 -11.51 -23.85 17.52
CA GLU A 342 -11.71 -24.91 18.52
C GLU A 342 -12.91 -25.81 18.21
N THR A 343 -14.01 -25.21 17.78
CA THR A 343 -15.29 -25.90 17.60
C THR A 343 -15.58 -26.27 16.16
N ASN A 344 -14.66 -25.97 15.23
CA ASN A 344 -14.90 -26.06 13.79
C ASN A 344 -16.19 -25.34 13.36
N TYR A 345 -16.30 -24.06 13.73
CA TYR A 345 -17.50 -23.22 13.55
C TYR A 345 -18.76 -23.82 14.19
N LEU A 346 -18.67 -24.28 15.45
CA LEU A 346 -19.77 -24.89 16.21
C LEU A 346 -20.33 -26.18 15.59
N ARG A 347 -19.55 -26.88 14.76
CA ARG A 347 -19.86 -28.26 14.36
C ARG A 347 -19.49 -29.26 15.43
N PHE A 348 -18.51 -28.89 16.26
CA PHE A 348 -17.90 -29.71 17.29
C PHE A 348 -17.20 -30.96 16.70
N GLY A 349 -16.22 -31.49 17.43
CA GLY A 349 -15.29 -32.53 16.94
C GLY A 349 -14.06 -32.61 17.82
N GLY A 350 -13.21 -33.63 17.62
CA GLY A 350 -11.93 -33.73 18.35
C GLY A 350 -12.04 -33.91 19.87
N GLY A 351 -13.20 -34.32 20.39
CA GLY A 351 -13.45 -34.56 21.82
C GLY A 351 -14.38 -33.53 22.49
N LEU A 352 -14.57 -32.35 21.89
CA LEU A 352 -15.52 -31.35 22.39
C LEU A 352 -16.94 -31.64 21.93
N ARG A 353 -17.91 -31.43 22.83
CA ARG A 353 -19.35 -31.65 22.59
C ARG A 353 -20.18 -30.39 22.83
N PRO A 354 -21.29 -30.19 22.08
CA PRO A 354 -22.17 -29.04 22.22
C PRO A 354 -22.64 -28.77 23.66
N GLU A 355 -23.00 -29.82 24.40
CA GLU A 355 -23.64 -29.73 25.72
C GLU A 355 -22.69 -29.18 26.80
N GLN A 356 -21.39 -29.15 26.51
CA GLN A 356 -20.38 -28.66 27.44
C GLN A 356 -20.28 -27.15 27.47
N ASN A 357 -20.82 -26.43 26.46
CA ASN A 357 -20.61 -24.99 26.27
C ASN A 357 -19.12 -24.58 26.32
N ASN A 358 -18.20 -25.50 26.00
CA ASN A 358 -16.76 -25.28 26.10
C ASN A 358 -16.19 -24.78 24.76
N PHE A 359 -16.44 -23.51 24.48
CA PHE A 359 -16.10 -22.90 23.20
C PHE A 359 -14.61 -22.60 23.00
N GLY A 360 -13.83 -22.62 24.08
CA GLY A 360 -12.37 -22.37 24.06
C GLY A 360 -11.52 -23.64 24.16
N GLY A 361 -12.12 -24.83 24.21
CA GLY A 361 -11.38 -26.09 24.37
C GLY A 361 -10.66 -26.20 25.72
N LEU A 362 -11.21 -25.58 26.78
CA LEU A 362 -10.56 -25.53 28.09
C LEU A 362 -10.53 -26.90 28.76
N GLY A 363 -9.36 -27.29 29.29
CA GLY A 363 -9.24 -28.46 30.16
C GLY A 363 -9.90 -28.23 31.52
N ASP A 364 -10.24 -29.30 32.22
CA ASP A 364 -10.61 -29.22 33.64
C ASP A 364 -9.36 -29.35 34.55
N VAL A 365 -9.57 -29.27 35.87
CA VAL A 365 -8.49 -29.45 36.87
C VAL A 365 -8.14 -30.93 37.04
N ALA A 366 -9.10 -31.83 36.81
CA ALA A 366 -8.93 -33.27 37.02
C ALA A 366 -8.27 -33.99 35.83
N GLY A 367 -8.00 -33.30 34.72
CA GLY A 367 -7.43 -33.87 33.50
C GLY A 367 -8.38 -34.83 32.78
N LYS A 368 -9.70 -34.64 32.89
CA LYS A 368 -10.66 -35.52 32.22
C LYS A 368 -10.52 -35.42 30.69
N PRO A 369 -10.70 -36.54 29.97
CA PRO A 369 -10.60 -36.56 28.51
C PRO A 369 -11.54 -35.57 27.81
N ASP A 370 -12.69 -35.29 28.43
CA ASP A 370 -13.73 -34.42 27.90
C ASP A 370 -13.47 -32.92 28.15
N GLY A 371 -12.47 -32.55 28.95
CA GLY A 371 -12.22 -31.16 29.35
C GLY A 371 -13.28 -30.58 30.29
N ALA A 372 -13.34 -29.25 30.38
CA ALA A 372 -14.29 -28.51 31.19
C ALA A 372 -15.70 -28.48 30.57
N SER A 373 -16.72 -28.34 31.42
CA SER A 373 -18.12 -28.16 31.02
C SER A 373 -18.76 -27.02 31.81
N PHE A 374 -19.57 -26.21 31.13
CA PHE A 374 -20.17 -25.00 31.69
C PHE A 374 -21.70 -25.05 31.62
N PRO A 375 -22.40 -24.52 32.63
CA PRO A 375 -23.86 -24.65 32.76
C PRO A 375 -24.65 -23.85 31.72
N SER A 376 -24.03 -22.89 31.04
CA SER A 376 -24.66 -22.14 29.95
C SER A 376 -23.62 -21.58 28.98
N ALA A 377 -24.09 -21.20 27.78
CA ALA A 377 -23.24 -20.59 26.77
C ALA A 377 -22.52 -19.33 27.28
N ARG A 378 -23.21 -18.48 28.05
CA ARG A 378 -22.59 -17.27 28.63
C ARG A 378 -21.45 -17.59 29.58
N ILE A 379 -21.61 -18.60 30.44
CA ILE A 379 -20.55 -19.01 31.38
C ILE A 379 -19.37 -19.63 30.61
N GLY A 380 -19.63 -20.41 29.57
CA GLY A 380 -18.59 -20.93 28.68
C GLY A 380 -17.80 -19.85 27.97
N VAL A 381 -18.48 -18.84 27.41
CA VAL A 381 -17.83 -17.67 26.80
C VAL A 381 -17.01 -16.91 27.85
N ARG A 382 -17.56 -16.66 29.05
CA ARG A 382 -16.83 -15.98 30.13
C ARG A 382 -15.55 -16.72 30.50
N ALA A 383 -15.61 -18.04 30.70
CA ALA A 383 -14.43 -18.84 31.02
C ALA A 383 -13.37 -18.76 29.90
N HIS A 384 -13.79 -18.81 28.64
CA HIS A 384 -12.89 -18.61 27.49
C HIS A 384 -12.18 -17.23 27.54
N ILE A 385 -12.95 -16.15 27.73
CA ILE A 385 -12.41 -14.78 27.84
C ILE A 385 -11.45 -14.64 29.03
N GLN A 386 -11.77 -15.24 30.17
CA GLN A 386 -10.90 -15.21 31.35
C GLN A 386 -9.58 -15.93 31.10
N HIS A 387 -9.60 -17.07 30.41
CA HIS A 387 -8.37 -17.79 30.09
C HIS A 387 -7.47 -16.99 29.12
N LEU A 388 -8.08 -16.33 28.12
CA LEU A 388 -7.35 -15.40 27.23
C LEU A 388 -6.73 -14.23 28.00
N LYS A 389 -7.49 -13.62 28.92
CA LYS A 389 -7.00 -12.54 29.78
C LYS A 389 -5.88 -13.01 30.70
N ALA A 390 -5.97 -14.24 31.24
CA ALA A 390 -4.90 -14.82 32.05
C ALA A 390 -3.58 -14.86 31.25
N TYR A 391 -3.62 -15.37 30.02
CA TYR A 391 -2.45 -15.41 29.15
C TYR A 391 -1.93 -14.01 28.79
N ALA A 392 -2.81 -13.07 28.47
CA ALA A 392 -2.41 -11.80 27.86
C ALA A 392 -2.17 -10.65 28.84
N SER A 393 -2.62 -10.76 30.10
CA SER A 393 -2.59 -9.64 31.05
C SER A 393 -2.46 -10.07 32.52
N THR A 394 -1.82 -9.20 33.30
CA THR A 394 -1.76 -9.26 34.77
C THR A 394 -2.87 -8.47 35.46
N ILE A 395 -3.67 -7.69 34.72
CA ILE A 395 -4.79 -6.91 35.25
C ILE A 395 -5.87 -7.84 35.82
N PRO A 396 -6.34 -7.68 37.08
CA PRO A 396 -7.37 -8.54 37.67
C PRO A 396 -8.63 -8.68 36.80
N LEU A 397 -9.34 -9.80 36.98
CA LEU A 397 -10.66 -9.99 36.37
C LEU A 397 -11.66 -9.00 36.95
N VAL A 398 -12.63 -8.58 36.13
CA VAL A 398 -13.75 -7.75 36.57
C VAL A 398 -14.89 -8.63 37.08
N GLN A 399 -15.13 -9.77 36.42
CA GLN A 399 -16.17 -10.74 36.78
C GLN A 399 -15.64 -11.86 37.70
N ALA A 400 -16.58 -12.60 38.32
CA ALA A 400 -16.28 -13.80 39.07
C ALA A 400 -15.58 -14.87 38.20
N VAL A 401 -14.63 -15.60 38.79
CA VAL A 401 -13.83 -16.62 38.09
C VAL A 401 -14.72 -17.83 37.74
N GLU A 402 -14.83 -18.12 36.45
CA GLU A 402 -15.51 -19.30 35.89
C GLU A 402 -14.53 -20.26 35.19
N ASP A 403 -13.36 -19.76 34.75
CA ASP A 403 -12.30 -20.60 34.22
C ASP A 403 -11.67 -21.46 35.33
N PRO A 404 -11.85 -22.80 35.30
CA PRO A 404 -11.35 -23.69 36.35
C PRO A 404 -9.81 -23.73 36.40
N ARG A 405 -9.15 -23.30 35.33
CA ARG A 405 -7.70 -23.29 35.21
C ARG A 405 -7.06 -21.92 35.45
N PHE A 406 -7.85 -20.88 35.70
CA PHE A 406 -7.38 -19.50 35.77
C PHE A 406 -6.19 -19.32 36.73
N ALA A 407 -6.26 -19.94 37.91
CA ALA A 407 -5.23 -19.84 38.95
C ALA A 407 -3.91 -20.55 38.60
N PHE A 408 -3.91 -21.46 37.62
CA PHE A 408 -2.73 -22.23 37.22
C PHE A 408 -1.99 -21.62 36.03
N VAL A 409 -2.55 -20.61 35.37
CA VAL A 409 -1.91 -19.92 34.26
C VAL A 409 -0.94 -18.87 34.79
N ALA A 410 0.32 -18.94 34.35
CA ALA A 410 1.28 -17.87 34.58
C ALA A 410 0.83 -16.62 33.82
N ARG A 411 0.41 -15.58 34.54
CA ARG A 411 -0.33 -14.47 33.93
C ARG A 411 0.55 -13.53 33.10
N GLY A 412 0.05 -13.07 31.95
CA GLY A 412 0.75 -12.13 31.06
C GLY A 412 1.87 -12.72 30.20
N ILE A 413 1.98 -14.06 30.14
CA ILE A 413 3.01 -14.78 29.38
C ILE A 413 2.83 -14.77 27.85
N ALA A 414 1.61 -14.55 27.35
CA ALA A 414 1.30 -14.52 25.93
C ALA A 414 0.37 -13.34 25.57
N PRO A 415 0.88 -12.10 25.48
CA PRO A 415 0.09 -10.94 25.04
C PRO A 415 -0.40 -10.98 23.58
N LEU A 416 0.27 -11.74 22.71
CA LEU A 416 -0.02 -11.85 21.28
C LEU A 416 -0.55 -13.24 20.92
N VAL A 417 -1.42 -13.33 19.90
CA VAL A 417 -2.04 -14.59 19.43
C VAL A 417 -0.99 -15.64 19.02
N SER A 418 0.10 -15.22 18.38
CA SER A 418 1.20 -16.13 17.99
C SER A 418 1.85 -16.83 19.19
N GLN A 419 1.78 -16.23 20.39
CA GLN A 419 2.35 -16.78 21.62
C GLN A 419 1.42 -17.79 22.30
N LEU A 420 0.21 -18.01 21.76
CA LEU A 420 -0.67 -19.11 22.19
C LEU A 420 -0.21 -20.47 21.64
N SER A 421 0.55 -20.48 20.54
CA SER A 421 1.18 -21.70 20.02
C SER A 421 2.13 -22.31 21.06
N GLY A 422 1.99 -23.61 21.32
CA GLY A 422 2.73 -24.31 22.37
C GLY A 422 2.30 -23.97 23.80
N ARG A 423 1.24 -23.17 24.00
CA ARG A 423 0.71 -22.79 25.33
C ARG A 423 -0.75 -23.15 25.51
N TRP A 424 -1.59 -22.66 24.60
CA TRP A 424 -3.01 -23.02 24.53
C TRP A 424 -3.18 -24.39 23.86
N SER A 425 -2.49 -24.58 22.75
CA SER A 425 -2.42 -25.84 22.00
C SER A 425 -0.96 -26.29 21.88
N ALA A 426 -0.73 -27.60 21.78
CA ALA A 426 0.60 -28.16 21.53
C ALA A 426 1.08 -27.91 20.08
N GLU A 427 0.18 -27.52 19.18
CA GLU A 427 0.49 -27.27 17.77
C GLU A 427 1.25 -25.96 17.57
N ALA A 428 2.28 -26.00 16.70
CA ALA A 428 3.16 -24.86 16.46
C ALA A 428 2.49 -23.75 15.62
N ASP A 429 1.56 -24.12 14.74
CA ASP A 429 0.84 -23.21 13.84
C ASP A 429 -0.50 -22.71 14.42
N TYR A 430 -0.80 -23.02 15.68
CA TYR A 430 -2.08 -22.68 16.32
C TYR A 430 -2.43 -21.19 16.22
N GLY A 431 -1.50 -20.31 16.61
CA GLY A 431 -1.68 -18.87 16.49
C GLY A 431 -1.89 -18.40 15.05
N ASP A 432 -1.21 -19.03 14.09
CA ASP A 432 -1.37 -18.71 12.66
C ASP A 432 -2.76 -19.09 12.15
N ARG A 433 -3.33 -20.22 12.62
CA ARG A 433 -4.70 -20.63 12.28
C ARG A 433 -5.74 -19.61 12.80
N ILE A 434 -5.55 -19.09 14.01
CA ILE A 434 -6.41 -18.03 14.56
C ILE A 434 -6.26 -16.74 13.74
N MET A 435 -5.02 -16.33 13.42
CA MET A 435 -4.80 -15.10 12.64
C MET A 435 -5.34 -15.20 11.21
N ALA A 436 -5.27 -16.38 10.58
CA ALA A 436 -5.92 -16.63 9.30
C ALA A 436 -7.45 -16.48 9.40
N MET A 437 -8.03 -16.92 10.51
CA MET A 437 -9.46 -16.75 10.78
C MET A 437 -9.86 -15.27 10.97
N VAL A 438 -9.06 -14.50 11.72
CA VAL A 438 -9.27 -13.06 11.93
C VAL A 438 -9.19 -12.30 10.59
N ARG A 439 -8.21 -12.64 9.74
CA ARG A 439 -8.10 -12.05 8.38
C ARG A 439 -9.35 -12.32 7.56
N ARG A 440 -9.82 -13.58 7.51
CA ARG A 440 -11.04 -13.95 6.78
C ARG A 440 -12.28 -13.22 7.31
N LEU A 441 -12.39 -13.05 8.63
CA LEU A 441 -13.48 -12.29 9.24
C LEU A 441 -13.44 -10.82 8.79
N TYR A 442 -12.26 -10.21 8.74
CA TYR A 442 -12.10 -8.81 8.38
C TYR A 442 -12.32 -8.57 6.89
N GLU A 443 -11.85 -9.46 6.02
CA GLU A 443 -12.15 -9.46 4.59
C GLU A 443 -13.66 -9.58 4.34
N ALA A 444 -14.34 -10.54 5.00
CA ALA A 444 -15.79 -10.70 4.89
C ALA A 444 -16.58 -9.50 5.44
N SER A 445 -15.96 -8.73 6.34
CA SER A 445 -16.56 -7.55 6.98
C SER A 445 -16.23 -6.24 6.25
N GLY A 446 -15.40 -6.27 5.20
CA GLY A 446 -14.92 -5.09 4.48
C GLY A 446 -14.00 -4.18 5.29
N ILE A 447 -13.36 -4.74 6.33
CA ILE A 447 -12.39 -4.07 7.20
C ILE A 447 -10.98 -4.12 6.57
N LEU A 448 -10.62 -5.28 6.02
CA LEU A 448 -9.49 -5.51 5.10
C LEU A 448 -10.06 -5.68 3.69
#